data_AF-A0A1F6XCR5-F1
#
_entry.id   AF-A0A1F6XCR5-F1
#
_cell.length_a   1.000
_cell.length_b   1.000
_cell.length_c   1.000
_cell.angle_alpha   90.00
_cell.angle_beta   90.00
_cell.angle_gamma   90.00
#
_symmetry.space_group_name_H-M   'P 1'
#
loop_
_entity.id
_entity.type
_entity.pdbx_description
1 polymer ?
#
loop_
_entity_poly.entity_id
_entity_poly.type
_entity_poly.pdbx_seq_one_letter_code
_entity_poly.pdbx_strand_id
1 'polypeptide(L)'
;MSSGFELYLTPRQKNGGSVTGFDLEKHLQRSMRFDRCFSLDDEVVKGWLANPATYPEEFKKRMVFLWKSKWTSGDITDVAYLYWDDGRVIVRWRWLEYGWGGRSPVLLASS
;
A
#
# COMPACT_ATOMS: atom_id res chain seq x y z
N MET A 1 12.90 18.04 5.50
CA MET A 1 11.49 17.76 5.84
C MET A 1 11.26 16.30 5.53
N SER A 2 10.83 15.48 6.48
CA SER A 2 10.37 14.12 6.15
C SER A 2 9.14 14.25 5.25
N SER A 3 9.10 13.48 4.18
CA SER A 3 7.84 13.21 3.49
C SER A 3 6.84 12.76 4.57
N GLY A 4 5.62 13.31 4.62
CA GLY A 4 4.62 12.98 5.65
C GLY A 4 4.13 11.52 5.61
N PHE A 5 4.84 10.63 4.93
CA PHE A 5 4.57 9.23 4.69
C PHE A 5 5.86 8.40 4.66
N GLU A 6 5.72 7.11 4.95
CA GLU A 6 6.75 6.08 4.85
C GLU A 6 6.24 4.81 4.17
N LEU A 7 7.15 4.06 3.53
CA LEU A 7 6.87 2.73 3.00
C LEU A 7 7.28 1.66 4.00
N TYR A 8 6.29 0.92 4.48
CA TYR A 8 6.49 -0.12 5.47
C TYR A 8 6.47 -1.52 4.85
N LEU A 9 7.46 -2.34 5.22
CA LEU A 9 7.50 -3.77 4.97
C LEU A 9 7.59 -4.50 6.32
N THR A 10 6.76 -5.51 6.52
CA THR A 10 6.91 -6.38 7.70
C THR A 10 8.24 -7.13 7.61
N PRO A 11 8.80 -7.58 8.74
CA PRO A 11 10.00 -8.41 8.73
C PRO A 11 9.89 -9.64 7.82
N ARG A 12 8.69 -10.23 7.69
CA ARG A 12 8.42 -11.41 6.84
C ARG A 12 8.42 -11.09 5.34
N GLN A 13 8.24 -9.83 4.94
CA GLN A 13 8.30 -9.42 3.52
C GLN A 13 9.74 -9.13 3.05
N LYS A 14 10.69 -9.00 3.98
CA LYS A 14 12.09 -8.66 3.68
C LYS A 14 12.84 -9.90 3.20
N ASN A 15 13.99 -9.69 2.55
CA ASN A 15 14.91 -10.76 2.12
C ASN A 15 14.25 -11.86 1.25
N GLY A 16 13.34 -11.46 0.36
CA GLY A 16 12.63 -12.39 -0.53
C GLY A 16 11.45 -13.13 0.11
N GLY A 17 11.14 -12.85 1.39
CA GLY A 17 9.99 -13.41 2.06
C GLY A 17 8.65 -12.87 1.53
N SER A 18 7.58 -13.58 1.90
CA SER A 18 6.20 -13.28 1.52
C SER A 18 5.27 -13.56 2.69
N VAL A 19 4.17 -12.82 2.76
CA VAL A 19 3.11 -12.99 3.78
C VAL A 19 1.75 -12.90 3.09
N THR A 20 0.73 -13.60 3.59
CA THR A 20 -0.63 -13.41 3.07
C THR A 20 -1.15 -12.03 3.46
N GLY A 21 -2.14 -11.54 2.73
CA GLY A 21 -2.77 -10.25 3.02
C GLY A 21 -3.49 -10.28 4.36
N PHE A 22 -4.18 -11.38 4.66
CA PHE A 22 -4.82 -11.55 5.97
C PHE A 22 -3.82 -11.50 7.12
N ASP A 23 -2.64 -12.13 6.99
CA ASP A 23 -1.60 -12.06 8.01
C ASP A 23 -0.97 -10.66 8.09
N LEU A 24 -0.82 -9.98 6.96
CA LEU A 24 -0.35 -8.59 6.90
C LEU A 24 -1.32 -7.65 7.61
N GLU A 25 -2.63 -7.79 7.38
CA GLU A 25 -3.67 -7.02 8.06
C GLU A 25 -3.61 -7.20 9.57
N LYS A 26 -3.60 -8.46 10.03
CA LYS A 26 -3.50 -8.80 11.46
C LYS A 26 -2.24 -8.20 12.07
N HIS A 27 -1.13 -8.21 11.34
CA HIS A 27 0.11 -7.58 11.76
C HIS A 27 -0.01 -6.05 11.89
N LEU A 28 -0.62 -5.38 10.91
CA LEU A 28 -0.85 -3.93 10.95
C LEU A 28 -1.75 -3.51 12.12
N GLN A 29 -2.80 -4.29 12.40
CA GLN A 29 -3.69 -4.07 13.55
C GLN A 29 -2.95 -4.27 14.88
N ARG A 30 -2.27 -5.41 15.06
CA ARG A 30 -1.54 -5.73 16.31
C ARG A 30 -0.39 -4.78 16.60
N SER A 31 0.24 -4.24 15.56
CA SER A 31 1.33 -3.27 15.69
C SER A 31 0.86 -1.82 15.77
N MET A 32 -0.46 -1.57 15.85
CA MET A 32 -1.07 -0.22 15.89
C MET A 32 -0.66 0.67 14.71
N ARG A 33 -0.43 0.06 13.53
CA ARG A 33 -0.06 0.75 12.29
C ARG A 33 -1.23 0.95 11.35
N PHE A 34 -2.32 0.20 11.55
CA PHE A 34 -3.49 0.26 10.67
C PHE A 34 -4.08 1.67 10.60
N ASP A 35 -4.15 2.40 11.72
CA ASP A 35 -4.70 3.76 11.77
C ASP A 35 -3.87 4.78 10.99
N ARG A 36 -2.58 4.49 10.74
CA ARG A 36 -1.69 5.31 9.93
C ARG A 36 -1.74 4.96 8.45
N CYS A 37 -2.42 3.88 8.06
CA CYS A 37 -2.52 3.50 6.66
C CYS A 37 -3.33 4.53 5.87
N PHE A 38 -2.95 4.71 4.61
CA PHE A 38 -3.68 5.54 3.66
C PHE A 38 -4.80 4.76 2.96
N SER A 39 -5.69 5.53 2.34
CA SER A 39 -6.82 5.17 1.48
C SER A 39 -6.77 5.97 0.17
N LEU A 40 -7.61 5.60 -0.78
CA LEU A 40 -7.88 6.34 -2.02
C LEU A 40 -8.54 7.71 -1.74
N ASP A 41 -9.14 7.90 -0.57
CA ASP A 41 -9.84 9.12 -0.20
C ASP A 41 -8.92 10.18 0.43
N ASP A 42 -7.68 9.81 0.76
CA ASP A 42 -6.70 10.75 1.31
C ASP A 42 -6.24 11.76 0.24
N GLU A 43 -6.19 13.04 0.61
CA GLU A 43 -5.87 14.14 -0.32
C GLU A 43 -4.50 13.99 -0.99
N VAL A 44 -3.51 13.44 -0.29
CA VAL A 44 -2.19 13.17 -0.87
C VAL A 44 -2.27 12.11 -1.99
N VAL A 45 -3.10 11.08 -1.81
CA VAL A 45 -3.30 10.01 -2.79
C VAL A 45 -4.05 10.54 -4.00
N LYS A 46 -5.11 11.32 -3.79
CA LYS A 46 -5.82 12.03 -4.87
C LYS A 46 -4.87 12.96 -5.64
N GLY A 47 -4.00 13.68 -4.95
CA GLY A 47 -3.00 14.55 -5.56
C GLY A 47 -2.05 13.80 -6.49
N TRP A 48 -1.53 12.65 -6.08
CA TRP A 48 -0.68 11.81 -6.93
C TRP A 48 -1.39 11.26 -8.16
N LEU A 49 -2.67 10.90 -8.01
CA LEU A 49 -3.49 10.41 -9.12
C LEU A 49 -3.82 11.53 -10.13
N ALA A 50 -4.06 12.75 -9.64
CA ALA A 50 -4.36 13.92 -10.46
C ALA A 50 -3.12 14.52 -11.14
N ASN A 51 -1.96 14.49 -10.48
CA ASN A 51 -0.69 15.00 -10.98
C ASN A 51 0.45 13.99 -10.79
N PRO A 52 0.67 13.08 -11.74
CA PRO A 52 1.69 12.03 -11.63
C PRO A 52 3.12 12.54 -11.41
N ALA A 53 3.44 13.78 -11.79
CA ALA A 53 4.77 14.37 -11.56
C ALA A 53 5.10 14.54 -10.07
N THR A 54 4.08 14.51 -9.20
CA THR A 54 4.24 14.60 -7.73
C THR A 54 4.38 13.24 -7.05
N TYR A 55 4.26 12.14 -7.80
CA TYR A 55 4.38 10.81 -7.25
C TYR A 55 5.85 10.50 -6.89
N PRO A 56 6.16 10.03 -5.67
CA PRO A 56 7.53 9.81 -5.25
C PRO A 56 8.28 8.82 -6.14
N GLU A 57 9.50 9.17 -6.55
CA GLU A 57 10.34 8.32 -7.43
C GLU A 57 10.62 6.95 -6.81
N GLU A 58 10.81 6.89 -5.49
CA GLU A 58 11.04 5.65 -4.76
C GLU A 58 9.85 4.69 -4.77
N PHE A 59 8.65 5.17 -5.13
CA PHE A 59 7.43 4.37 -5.22
C PHE A 59 7.26 3.73 -6.60
N LYS A 60 7.84 4.29 -7.67
CA LYS A 60 7.58 3.88 -9.07
C LYS A 60 7.92 2.43 -9.40
N LYS A 61 8.77 1.77 -8.60
CA LYS A 61 9.13 0.35 -8.78
C LYS A 61 8.39 -0.60 -7.84
N ARG A 62 7.34 -0.11 -7.17
CA ARG A 62 6.63 -0.83 -6.10
C ARG A 62 5.13 -0.82 -6.34
N MET A 63 4.45 -1.79 -5.74
CA MET A 63 3.00 -1.83 -5.61
C MET A 63 2.68 -1.26 -4.23
N VAL A 64 2.28 0.01 -4.13
CA VAL A 64 2.14 0.72 -2.84
C VAL A 64 0.72 0.58 -2.31
N PHE A 65 0.57 -0.15 -1.20
CA PHE A 65 -0.74 -0.58 -0.67
C PHE A 65 -1.41 0.44 0.25
N LEU A 66 -2.70 0.66 0.00
CA LEU A 66 -3.58 1.58 0.71
C LEU A 66 -4.55 0.77 1.59
N TRP A 67 -4.10 0.31 2.75
CA TRP A 67 -4.82 -0.67 3.58
C TRP A 67 -6.15 -0.19 4.17
N LYS A 68 -6.44 1.11 4.13
CA LYS A 68 -7.79 1.61 4.46
C LYS A 68 -8.75 1.53 3.26
N SER A 69 -8.25 1.35 2.03
CA SER A 69 -9.04 1.07 0.84
C SER A 69 -9.18 -0.43 0.62
N LYS A 70 -9.97 -1.05 1.50
CA LYS A 70 -10.42 -2.43 1.36
C LYS A 70 -11.79 -2.48 0.70
N TRP A 71 -11.97 -3.48 -0.13
CA TRP A 71 -13.25 -3.82 -0.71
C TRP A 71 -13.51 -5.32 -0.52
N THR A 72 -14.73 -5.67 -0.11
CA THR A 72 -15.15 -7.05 0.09
C THR A 72 -16.41 -7.32 -0.73
N SER A 73 -16.40 -8.41 -1.49
CA SER A 73 -17.55 -8.90 -2.24
C SER A 73 -17.61 -10.43 -2.16
N GLY A 74 -18.60 -10.94 -1.42
CA GLY A 74 -18.63 -12.36 -1.05
C GLY A 74 -17.39 -12.74 -0.23
N ASP A 75 -16.71 -13.80 -0.65
CA ASP A 75 -15.48 -14.31 0.01
C ASP A 75 -14.20 -13.60 -0.49
N ILE A 76 -14.32 -12.69 -1.44
CA ILE A 76 -13.18 -11.97 -2.00
C ILE A 76 -13.00 -10.67 -1.22
N THR A 77 -11.82 -10.49 -0.65
CA THR A 77 -11.41 -9.23 -0.01
C THR A 77 -10.13 -8.72 -0.65
N ASP A 78 -10.20 -7.53 -1.23
CA ASP A 78 -9.11 -6.89 -1.95
C ASP A 78 -8.68 -5.60 -1.28
N VAL A 79 -7.41 -5.23 -1.49
CA VAL A 79 -6.85 -3.93 -1.09
C VAL A 79 -6.38 -3.19 -2.33
N ALA A 80 -6.68 -1.90 -2.40
CA ALA A 80 -6.18 -1.03 -3.46
C ALA A 80 -4.68 -0.75 -3.32
N TYR A 81 -4.00 -0.61 -4.46
CA TYR A 81 -2.64 -0.11 -4.52
C TYR A 81 -2.40 0.84 -5.69
N LEU A 82 -1.39 1.67 -5.48
CA LEU A 82 -0.83 2.54 -6.49
C LEU A 82 0.32 1.82 -7.20
N TYR A 83 0.35 1.94 -8.51
CA TYR A 83 1.42 1.42 -9.36
C TYR A 83 1.76 2.45 -10.42
N TRP A 84 3.05 2.66 -10.66
CA TRP A 84 3.51 3.53 -11.75
C TRP A 84 3.55 2.73 -13.04
N ASP A 85 2.82 3.21 -14.04
CA ASP A 85 2.72 2.60 -15.36
C ASP A 85 2.73 3.69 -16.42
N ASP A 86 3.69 3.61 -17.34
CA ASP A 86 3.82 4.49 -18.51
C ASP A 86 3.55 5.99 -18.25
N GLY A 87 4.29 6.59 -17.31
CA GLY A 87 4.22 8.03 -17.04
C GLY A 87 3.07 8.47 -16.10
N ARG A 88 2.27 7.54 -15.58
CA ARG A 88 1.16 7.84 -14.67
C ARG A 88 1.07 6.88 -13.49
N VAL A 89 0.36 7.33 -12.44
CA VAL A 89 -0.04 6.48 -11.33
C VAL A 89 -1.40 5.86 -11.65
N ILE A 90 -1.50 4.54 -11.56
CA ILE A 90 -2.77 3.81 -11.71
C ILE A 90 -3.16 3.12 -10.40
N VAL A 91 -4.47 2.94 -10.22
CA VAL A 91 -5.04 2.16 -9.13
C VAL A 91 -5.31 0.74 -9.61
N ARG A 92 -4.87 -0.25 -8.84
CA ARG A 92 -5.21 -1.65 -9.03
C ARG A 92 -5.62 -2.27 -7.69
N TRP A 93 -6.20 -3.47 -7.76
CA TRP A 93 -6.67 -4.22 -6.60
C TRP A 93 -5.96 -5.55 -6.52
N ARG A 94 -5.76 -6.06 -5.30
CA ARG A 94 -5.23 -7.40 -5.11
C ARG A 94 -5.90 -8.09 -3.95
N TRP A 95 -6.18 -9.36 -4.17
CA TRP A 95 -6.76 -10.26 -3.21
C TRP A 95 -5.85 -10.56 -2.02
N LEU A 96 -6.45 -10.58 -0.82
CA LEU A 96 -5.75 -10.83 0.44
C LEU A 96 -5.17 -12.24 0.57
N GLU A 97 -5.63 -13.23 -0.20
CA GLU A 97 -5.01 -14.57 -0.16
C GLU A 97 -3.67 -14.63 -0.91
N TYR A 98 -3.36 -13.63 -1.75
CA TYR A 98 -2.10 -13.61 -2.47
C TYR A 98 -0.90 -13.28 -1.57
N GLY A 99 0.27 -13.75 -2.02
CA GLY A 99 1.54 -13.48 -1.37
C GLY A 99 2.04 -12.04 -1.57
N TRP A 100 2.32 -11.37 -0.47
CA TRP A 100 2.86 -10.01 -0.40
C TRP A 100 4.35 -10.02 -0.10
N GLY A 101 5.19 -9.86 -1.12
CA GLY A 101 6.65 -9.78 -0.97
C GLY A 101 7.20 -8.36 -0.87
N GLY A 102 8.53 -8.22 -0.91
CA GLY A 102 9.24 -6.95 -0.74
C GLY A 102 8.90 -5.80 -1.72
N ARG A 103 8.23 -6.10 -2.85
CA ARG A 103 7.70 -5.07 -3.78
C ARG A 103 6.32 -4.55 -3.40
N SER A 104 5.76 -5.01 -2.29
CA SER A 104 4.38 -4.71 -1.85
C SER A 104 4.35 -4.00 -0.50
N PRO A 105 4.98 -2.81 -0.39
CA PRO A 105 4.97 -2.04 0.85
C PRO A 105 3.58 -1.49 1.17
N VAL A 106 3.33 -1.30 2.46
CA VAL A 106 2.20 -0.56 3.00
C VAL A 106 2.57 0.92 3.05
N LEU A 107 1.68 1.80 2.58
CA LEU A 107 1.85 3.25 2.77
C LEU A 107 1.32 3.66 4.14
N LEU A 108 2.18 4.26 4.96
CA LEU A 108 1.84 4.76 6.29
C LEU A 108 2.10 6.27 6.37
N ALA A 109 1.30 7.01 7.13
CA ALA A 109 1.65 8.36 7.56
C ALA A 109 2.88 8.29 8.47
N SER A 110 3.83 9.21 8.32
CA SER A 110 5.04 9.28 9.17
C SER A 110 4.66 9.50 10.64
N SER A 111 5.45 8.93 11.57
CA SER A 111 5.32 9.17 13.02
C SER A 111 6.00 10.45 13.46
#